data_AF-E1F4N6-F1
#
_entry.id   AF-E1F4N6-F1
#
_cell.length_a   1.000
_cell.length_b   1.000
_cell.length_c   1.000
_cell.angle_alpha   90.00
_cell.angle_beta   90.00
_cell.angle_gamma   90.00
#
_symmetry.space_group_name_H-M   'P 1'
#
loop_
_entity.id
_entity.type
_entity.pdbx_description
1 polymer ?
#
loop_
_entity_poly.entity_id
_entity_poly.type
_entity_poly.pdbx_seq_one_letter_code
_entity_poly.pdbx_strand_id
1 'polypeptide(L)'
;MTFYNHRTAAHARARELEMEQKAAQLTQFANEHRVGLAMEKMEDAAEFRRARATRREAEKEFAMIREHEEERKRRAALEARIRREEQEAREKHAAHQAHVAFCAKKDIVLSKSDEIKTLRRAIEAAIAAKANALWTEEHRRNAAAATSAALACEKAEIAAELERKRQEDEAMMLRMREEEEARRLEIEEMRALRAARITQEAEHMKKLEQDLVKAAIEAAMAERAAQLQAMEAKRTQAALDQKTFLEQRRLAVEEAKRREQEEELLIAKYEREQEERVARRESLKKRQADERDLLLKALAEELAQKERRRERLEELRIALAAAYEEQKRLQAEEEDELKKQKVRQELQAAFKEAQEARALREAEERAQEEEYKRRQLEEYRHSEEVERVNDRRRRELMVAFGQEMSRQIEANRAAREQAEVERRAEEQRIMKLGELDDEALAIIRAERERLVRDYVAEVLEYMPVGILTDDDLQYLPTEVQDNIKGLRLNKEFNDLGVQEQASELTSGLAPPTRDKIDAIERRQAELKQRFTSPFPW
;
A
#
# COMPACT_ATOMS: atom_id res chain seq x y z
N MET A 1 -71.49 55.13 -8.09
CA MET A 1 -71.42 54.10 -7.02
C MET A 1 -70.04 53.45 -6.85
N THR A 2 -69.00 53.82 -7.62
CA THR A 2 -67.69 53.12 -7.64
C THR A 2 -66.87 53.21 -6.34
N PHE A 3 -66.84 54.37 -5.68
CA PHE A 3 -66.01 54.59 -4.48
C PHE A 3 -66.29 53.65 -3.28
N TYR A 4 -67.52 53.13 -3.16
CA TYR A 4 -67.87 52.24 -2.04
C TYR A 4 -67.16 50.88 -2.12
N ASN A 5 -66.99 50.33 -3.33
CA ASN A 5 -66.37 49.02 -3.54
C ASN A 5 -64.86 49.01 -3.26
N HIS A 6 -64.15 50.11 -3.50
CA HIS A 6 -62.72 50.19 -3.18
C HIS A 6 -62.47 50.22 -1.67
N ARG A 7 -63.36 50.85 -0.89
CA ARG A 7 -63.22 50.93 0.57
C ARG A 7 -63.53 49.60 1.26
N THR A 8 -64.52 48.85 0.77
CA THR A 8 -64.80 47.49 1.25
C THR A 8 -63.68 46.51 0.85
N ALA A 9 -63.17 46.57 -0.39
CA ALA A 9 -62.05 45.75 -0.83
C ALA A 9 -60.75 46.03 -0.05
N ALA A 10 -60.47 47.28 0.31
CA ALA A 10 -59.34 47.64 1.16
C ALA A 10 -59.47 47.06 2.59
N HIS A 11 -60.67 47.14 3.19
CA HIS A 11 -60.93 46.52 4.50
C HIS A 11 -60.93 44.98 4.47
N ALA A 12 -61.29 44.35 3.34
CA ALA A 12 -61.13 42.91 3.16
C ALA A 12 -59.64 42.52 3.19
N ARG A 13 -58.81 43.17 2.34
CA ARG A 13 -57.36 42.93 2.28
C ARG A 13 -56.64 43.20 3.60
N ALA A 14 -57.06 44.22 4.36
CA ALA A 14 -56.51 44.47 5.69
C ALA A 14 -56.79 43.31 6.67
N ARG A 15 -58.00 42.73 6.61
CA ARG A 15 -58.35 41.54 7.42
C ARG A 15 -57.65 40.28 6.95
N GLU A 16 -57.48 40.11 5.64
CA GLU A 16 -56.69 39.00 5.05
C GLU A 16 -55.25 39.05 5.59
N LEU A 17 -54.58 40.20 5.50
CA LEU A 17 -53.23 40.40 6.04
C LEU A 17 -53.16 40.19 7.57
N GLU A 18 -54.14 40.65 8.35
CA GLU A 18 -54.21 40.37 9.79
C GLU A 18 -54.35 38.87 10.09
N MET A 19 -55.12 38.14 9.28
CA MET A 19 -55.33 36.69 9.44
C MET A 19 -54.10 35.90 8.99
N GLU A 20 -53.42 36.33 7.94
CA GLU A 20 -52.12 35.78 7.52
C GLU A 20 -51.04 35.99 8.59
N GLN A 21 -50.97 37.18 9.19
CA GLN A 21 -50.04 37.45 10.30
C GLN A 21 -50.34 36.58 11.53
N LYS A 22 -51.61 36.41 11.91
CA LYS A 22 -52.02 35.52 13.01
C LYS A 22 -51.73 34.05 12.69
N ALA A 23 -51.94 33.62 11.44
CA ALA A 23 -51.59 32.27 11.00
C ALA A 23 -50.06 32.03 10.99
N ALA A 24 -49.27 33.02 10.57
CA ALA A 24 -47.81 32.97 10.63
C ALA A 24 -47.30 32.86 12.08
N GLN A 25 -47.84 33.66 13.00
CA GLN A 25 -47.50 33.59 14.42
C GLN A 25 -47.88 32.23 15.04
N LEU A 26 -49.08 31.72 14.74
CA LEU A 26 -49.53 30.42 15.24
C LEU A 26 -48.72 29.25 14.67
N THR A 27 -48.29 29.34 13.40
CA THR A 27 -47.42 28.30 12.79
C THR A 27 -45.97 28.39 13.26
N GLN A 28 -45.44 29.58 13.51
CA GLN A 28 -44.15 29.77 14.19
C GLN A 28 -44.19 29.14 15.59
N PHE A 29 -45.14 29.53 16.43
CA PHE A 29 -45.30 28.98 17.79
C PHE A 29 -45.49 27.46 17.79
N ALA A 30 -46.32 26.92 16.88
CA ALA A 30 -46.52 25.47 16.75
C ALA A 30 -45.26 24.71 16.29
N ASN A 31 -44.40 25.34 15.48
CA ASN A 31 -43.12 24.77 15.05
C ASN A 31 -42.08 24.85 16.17
N GLU A 32 -41.95 25.99 16.84
CA GLU A 32 -41.06 26.18 18.00
C GLU A 32 -41.40 25.19 19.12
N HIS A 33 -42.68 25.06 19.47
CA HIS A 33 -43.14 24.12 20.49
C HIS A 33 -42.94 22.65 20.07
N ARG A 34 -43.02 22.32 18.78
CA ARG A 34 -42.67 20.98 18.25
C ARG A 34 -41.17 20.71 18.32
N VAL A 35 -40.33 21.71 18.05
CA VAL A 35 -38.86 21.59 18.15
C VAL A 35 -38.44 21.44 19.61
N GLY A 36 -38.98 22.25 20.52
CA GLY A 36 -38.73 22.12 21.97
C GLY A 36 -39.09 20.73 22.49
N LEU A 37 -40.28 20.24 22.17
CA LEU A 37 -40.77 18.92 22.61
C LEU A 37 -40.05 17.74 21.91
N ALA A 38 -39.30 18.00 20.84
CA ALA A 38 -38.36 17.05 20.23
C ALA A 38 -36.96 17.11 20.88
N MET A 39 -36.51 18.29 21.29
CA MET A 39 -35.27 18.51 22.05
C MET A 39 -35.35 17.84 23.43
N GLU A 40 -36.42 18.09 24.20
CA GLU A 40 -36.67 17.44 25.50
C GLU A 40 -36.58 15.91 25.39
N LYS A 41 -37.21 15.32 24.37
CA LYS A 41 -37.16 13.87 24.12
C LYS A 41 -35.77 13.36 23.71
N MET A 42 -34.97 14.18 23.04
CA MET A 42 -33.57 13.86 22.74
C MET A 42 -32.69 13.92 23.99
N GLU A 43 -32.96 14.87 24.88
CA GLU A 43 -32.29 15.05 26.17
C GLU A 43 -32.64 13.92 27.14
N ASP A 44 -33.93 13.61 27.35
CA ASP A 44 -34.41 12.41 28.06
C ASP A 44 -33.71 11.14 27.54
N ALA A 45 -33.70 10.95 26.21
CA ALA A 45 -33.05 9.80 25.60
C ALA A 45 -31.53 9.80 25.78
N ALA A 46 -30.89 10.97 25.91
CA ALA A 46 -29.47 11.09 26.25
C ALA A 46 -29.21 10.79 27.73
N GLU A 47 -30.07 11.24 28.64
CA GLU A 47 -30.00 10.94 30.07
C GLU A 47 -30.20 9.44 30.35
N PHE A 48 -31.22 8.81 29.75
CA PHE A 48 -31.39 7.35 29.82
C PHE A 48 -30.19 6.59 29.25
N ARG A 49 -29.51 7.11 28.22
CA ARG A 49 -28.26 6.53 27.70
C ARG A 49 -27.10 6.70 28.68
N ARG A 50 -26.93 7.89 29.30
CA ARG A 50 -25.92 8.15 30.35
C ARG A 50 -26.14 7.27 31.58
N ALA A 51 -27.35 7.24 32.12
CA ALA A 51 -27.72 6.42 33.28
C ALA A 51 -27.58 4.90 33.03
N ARG A 52 -27.73 4.45 31.76
CA ARG A 52 -27.46 3.06 31.39
C ARG A 52 -25.97 2.77 31.16
N ALA A 53 -25.15 3.78 30.83
CA ALA A 53 -23.70 3.66 30.80
C ALA A 53 -23.12 3.54 32.22
N THR A 54 -23.47 4.47 33.12
CA THR A 54 -22.97 4.45 34.50
C THR A 54 -23.38 3.20 35.28
N ARG A 55 -24.60 2.67 35.06
CA ARG A 55 -25.00 1.36 35.61
C ARG A 55 -24.11 0.22 35.09
N ARG A 56 -23.76 0.20 33.80
CA ARG A 56 -22.85 -0.81 33.21
C ARG A 56 -21.40 -0.67 33.69
N GLU A 57 -21.00 0.53 34.07
CA GLU A 57 -19.68 0.79 34.67
C GLU A 57 -19.65 0.27 36.11
N ALA A 58 -20.65 0.60 36.93
CA ALA A 58 -20.82 0.03 38.27
C ALA A 58 -20.96 -1.51 38.24
N GLU A 59 -21.69 -2.09 37.28
CA GLU A 59 -21.80 -3.54 37.08
C GLU A 59 -20.43 -4.19 36.82
N LYS A 60 -19.54 -3.54 36.06
CA LYS A 60 -18.15 -4.01 35.85
C LYS A 60 -17.31 -3.87 37.12
N GLU A 61 -17.42 -2.76 37.84
CA GLU A 61 -16.71 -2.56 39.11
C GLU A 61 -17.10 -3.63 40.14
N PHE A 62 -18.40 -3.92 40.28
CA PHE A 62 -18.88 -5.03 41.12
C PHE A 62 -18.43 -6.41 40.63
N ALA A 63 -18.28 -6.62 39.32
CA ALA A 63 -17.71 -7.86 38.79
C ALA A 63 -16.23 -8.00 39.18
N MET A 64 -15.41 -6.97 38.94
CA MET A 64 -13.98 -6.93 39.32
C MET A 64 -13.78 -7.15 40.83
N ILE A 65 -14.64 -6.55 41.67
CA ILE A 65 -14.61 -6.74 43.14
C ILE A 65 -14.92 -8.20 43.50
N ARG A 66 -15.93 -8.82 42.87
CA ARG A 66 -16.29 -10.23 43.10
C ARG A 66 -15.19 -11.19 42.65
N GLU A 67 -14.57 -10.95 41.50
CA GLU A 67 -13.46 -11.76 40.98
C GLU A 67 -12.25 -11.70 41.93
N HIS A 68 -11.88 -10.52 42.41
CA HIS A 68 -10.81 -10.33 43.40
C HIS A 68 -11.17 -10.92 44.78
N GLU A 69 -12.43 -10.87 45.21
CA GLU A 69 -12.90 -11.61 46.39
C GLU A 69 -12.80 -13.12 46.21
N GLU A 70 -13.18 -13.65 45.05
CA GLU A 70 -13.04 -15.07 44.73
C GLU A 70 -11.58 -15.50 44.68
N GLU A 71 -10.68 -14.69 44.09
CA GLU A 71 -9.25 -14.94 44.17
C GLU A 71 -8.75 -14.99 45.62
N ARG A 72 -9.16 -14.05 46.48
CA ARG A 72 -8.82 -14.08 47.91
C ARG A 72 -9.34 -15.35 48.59
N LYS A 73 -10.57 -15.77 48.30
CA LYS A 73 -11.16 -17.02 48.82
C LYS A 73 -10.42 -18.26 48.31
N ARG A 74 -10.02 -18.29 47.03
CA ARG A 74 -9.22 -19.37 46.41
C ARG A 74 -7.81 -19.44 47.01
N ARG A 75 -7.12 -18.30 47.17
CA ARG A 75 -5.79 -18.22 47.82
C ARG A 75 -5.86 -18.68 49.29
N ALA A 76 -6.84 -18.20 50.05
CA ALA A 76 -7.05 -18.63 51.44
C ALA A 76 -7.39 -20.13 51.56
N ALA A 77 -8.15 -20.70 50.62
CA ALA A 77 -8.43 -22.13 50.57
C ALA A 77 -7.17 -22.96 50.25
N LEU A 78 -6.30 -22.47 49.36
CA LEU A 78 -5.00 -23.10 49.08
C LEU A 78 -4.06 -23.03 50.30
N GLU A 79 -3.94 -21.87 50.97
CA GLU A 79 -3.18 -21.75 52.22
C GLU A 79 -3.71 -22.68 53.31
N ALA A 80 -5.04 -22.75 53.49
CA ALA A 80 -5.67 -23.64 54.47
C ALA A 80 -5.42 -25.12 54.13
N ARG A 81 -5.35 -25.47 52.85
CA ARG A 81 -4.98 -26.82 52.40
C ARG A 81 -3.50 -27.12 52.69
N ILE A 82 -2.59 -26.23 52.31
CA ILE A 82 -1.14 -26.38 52.56
C ILE A 82 -0.88 -26.54 54.07
N ARG A 83 -1.51 -25.72 54.91
CA ARG A 83 -1.38 -25.85 56.38
C ARG A 83 -1.88 -27.19 56.93
N ARG A 84 -2.92 -27.79 56.33
CA ARG A 84 -3.38 -29.15 56.69
C ARG A 84 -2.41 -30.22 56.23
N GLU A 85 -1.91 -30.13 55.00
CA GLU A 85 -0.90 -31.06 54.46
C GLU A 85 0.41 -31.00 55.27
N GLU A 86 0.82 -29.80 55.73
CA GLU A 86 1.91 -29.62 56.69
C GLU A 86 1.61 -30.21 58.07
N GLN A 87 0.40 -30.02 58.61
CA GLN A 87 0.00 -30.59 59.91
C GLN A 87 0.03 -32.12 59.86
N GLU A 88 -0.60 -32.72 58.85
CA GLU A 88 -0.55 -34.16 58.59
C GLU A 88 0.89 -34.67 58.43
N ALA A 89 1.76 -33.94 57.72
CA ALA A 89 3.16 -34.33 57.58
C ALA A 89 3.90 -34.32 58.93
N ARG A 90 3.69 -33.28 59.75
CA ARG A 90 4.28 -33.18 61.11
C ARG A 90 3.76 -34.30 62.03
N GLU A 91 2.48 -34.63 61.97
CA GLU A 91 1.87 -35.74 62.72
C GLU A 91 2.43 -37.09 62.27
N LYS A 92 2.54 -37.34 60.95
CA LYS A 92 3.13 -38.57 60.41
C LYS A 92 4.61 -38.71 60.80
N HIS A 93 5.39 -37.62 60.78
CA HIS A 93 6.77 -37.61 61.27
C HIS A 93 6.86 -37.86 62.79
N ALA A 94 6.00 -37.24 63.60
CA ALA A 94 5.97 -37.45 65.04
C ALA A 94 5.58 -38.90 65.41
N ALA A 95 4.58 -39.47 64.73
CA ALA A 95 4.18 -40.86 64.90
C ALA A 95 5.30 -41.83 64.49
N HIS A 96 6.01 -41.56 63.38
CA HIS A 96 7.17 -42.34 62.97
C HIS A 96 8.31 -42.26 63.98
N GLN A 97 8.65 -41.07 64.48
CA GLN A 97 9.66 -40.89 65.54
C GLN A 97 9.27 -41.62 66.83
N ALA A 98 8.00 -41.58 67.23
CA ALA A 98 7.49 -42.31 68.39
C ALA A 98 7.62 -43.84 68.20
N HIS A 99 7.30 -44.35 67.00
CA HIS A 99 7.49 -45.76 66.66
C HIS A 99 8.96 -46.18 66.67
N VAL A 100 9.86 -45.38 66.08
CA VAL A 100 11.31 -45.64 66.11
C VAL A 100 11.85 -45.61 67.54
N ALA A 101 11.43 -44.64 68.36
CA ALA A 101 11.79 -44.57 69.78
C ALA A 101 11.23 -45.75 70.60
N PHE A 102 10.03 -46.25 70.26
CA PHE A 102 9.47 -47.47 70.86
C PHE A 102 10.29 -48.71 70.49
N CYS A 103 10.63 -48.89 69.20
CA CYS A 103 11.49 -49.98 68.75
C CYS A 103 12.86 -49.93 69.43
N ALA A 104 13.52 -48.76 69.47
CA ALA A 104 14.79 -48.59 70.16
C ALA A 104 14.69 -48.93 71.66
N LYS A 105 13.62 -48.52 72.36
CA LYS A 105 13.37 -48.91 73.77
C LYS A 105 13.18 -50.43 73.91
N LYS A 106 12.37 -51.05 73.04
CA LYS A 106 12.14 -52.50 73.01
C LYS A 106 13.44 -53.26 72.78
N ASP A 107 14.27 -52.83 71.83
CA ASP A 107 15.55 -53.47 71.50
C ASP A 107 16.60 -53.25 72.61
N ILE A 108 16.57 -52.11 73.31
CA ILE A 108 17.34 -51.87 74.55
C ILE A 108 16.90 -52.84 75.67
N VAL A 109 15.59 -53.05 75.87
CA VAL A 109 15.09 -54.02 76.86
C VAL A 109 15.50 -55.46 76.48
N LEU A 110 15.32 -55.85 75.23
CA LEU A 110 15.69 -57.18 74.71
C LEU A 110 17.19 -57.48 74.77
N SER A 111 18.04 -56.44 74.70
CA SER A 111 19.51 -56.58 74.75
C SER A 111 20.12 -56.37 76.13
N LYS A 112 19.45 -55.64 77.04
CA LYS A 112 19.96 -55.37 78.39
C LYS A 112 19.34 -56.24 79.47
N SER A 113 18.07 -56.66 79.38
CA SER A 113 17.46 -57.53 80.39
C SER A 113 18.16 -58.91 80.43
N ASP A 114 18.70 -59.26 81.59
CA ASP A 114 19.33 -60.57 81.81
C ASP A 114 18.32 -61.71 81.89
N GLU A 115 17.09 -61.46 82.33
CA GLU A 115 15.97 -62.42 82.28
C GLU A 115 15.64 -62.82 80.84
N ILE A 116 15.67 -61.86 79.90
CA ILE A 116 15.43 -62.13 78.48
C ILE A 116 16.62 -62.89 77.88
N LYS A 117 17.85 -62.66 78.35
CA LYS A 117 19.03 -63.45 77.94
C LYS A 117 18.99 -64.88 78.48
N THR A 118 18.58 -65.10 79.74
CA THR A 118 18.44 -66.45 80.30
C THR A 118 17.31 -67.22 79.63
N LEU A 119 16.17 -66.58 79.36
CA LEU A 119 15.07 -67.18 78.59
C LEU A 119 15.50 -67.52 77.15
N ARG A 120 16.23 -66.65 76.45
CA ARG A 120 16.80 -66.96 75.12
C ARG A 120 17.73 -68.17 75.17
N ARG A 121 18.68 -68.20 76.09
CA ARG A 121 19.58 -69.35 76.29
C ARG A 121 18.83 -70.63 76.65
N ALA A 122 17.75 -70.55 77.42
CA ALA A 122 16.91 -71.69 77.76
C ALA A 122 16.13 -72.21 76.54
N ILE A 123 15.64 -71.32 75.67
CA ILE A 123 15.00 -71.67 74.40
C ILE A 123 16.00 -72.30 73.43
N GLU A 124 17.19 -71.69 73.28
CA GLU A 124 18.31 -72.22 72.48
C GLU A 124 18.74 -73.62 72.98
N ALA A 125 18.87 -73.79 74.29
CA ALA A 125 19.19 -75.08 74.91
C ALA A 125 18.07 -76.11 74.74
N ALA A 126 16.80 -75.71 74.79
CA ALA A 126 15.65 -76.60 74.54
C ALA A 126 15.57 -77.03 73.07
N ILE A 127 15.89 -76.13 72.12
CA ILE A 127 16.01 -76.44 70.69
C ILE A 127 17.16 -77.44 70.46
N ALA A 128 18.33 -77.19 71.06
CA ALA A 128 19.48 -78.10 70.98
C ALA A 128 19.18 -79.46 71.63
N ALA A 129 18.52 -79.50 72.79
CA ALA A 129 18.09 -80.74 73.44
C ALA A 129 17.10 -81.54 72.58
N LYS A 130 16.15 -80.86 71.92
CA LYS A 130 15.22 -81.49 70.97
C LYS A 130 15.93 -82.04 69.73
N ALA A 131 16.90 -81.30 69.18
CA ALA A 131 17.72 -81.77 68.07
C ALA A 131 18.55 -83.01 68.45
N ASN A 132 19.21 -82.97 69.62
CA ASN A 132 19.96 -84.09 70.15
C ASN A 132 19.06 -85.32 70.42
N ALA A 133 17.85 -85.13 70.95
CA ALA A 133 16.89 -86.22 71.15
C ALA A 133 16.55 -86.92 69.82
N LEU A 134 16.17 -86.15 68.79
CA LEU A 134 15.88 -86.68 67.44
C LEU A 134 17.09 -87.42 66.85
N TRP A 135 18.30 -86.86 66.97
CA TRP A 135 19.54 -87.49 66.53
C TRP A 135 19.82 -88.81 67.26
N THR A 136 19.58 -88.88 68.57
CA THR A 136 19.69 -90.15 69.31
C THR A 136 18.62 -91.17 68.94
N GLU A 137 17.40 -90.74 68.57
CA GLU A 137 16.39 -91.67 68.02
C GLU A 137 16.81 -92.24 66.67
N GLU A 138 17.36 -91.43 65.76
CA GLU A 138 17.88 -91.91 64.47
C GLU A 138 19.04 -92.88 64.65
N HIS A 139 20.02 -92.57 65.50
CA HIS A 139 21.10 -93.50 65.81
C HIS A 139 20.59 -94.79 66.47
N ARG A 140 19.54 -94.73 67.30
CA ARG A 140 18.90 -95.91 67.90
C ARG A 140 18.17 -96.76 66.87
N ARG A 141 17.46 -96.14 65.91
CA ARG A 141 16.83 -96.83 64.76
C ARG A 141 17.89 -97.51 63.89
N ASN A 142 19.00 -96.84 63.61
CA ASN A 142 20.10 -97.39 62.80
C ASN A 142 20.81 -98.55 63.52
N ALA A 143 21.02 -98.47 64.83
CA ALA A 143 21.56 -99.57 65.63
C ALA A 143 20.60 -100.77 65.73
N ALA A 144 19.29 -100.53 65.84
CA ALA A 144 18.27 -101.58 65.81
C ALA A 144 18.20 -102.26 64.44
N ALA A 145 18.34 -101.51 63.35
CA ALA A 145 18.43 -102.08 62.00
C ALA A 145 19.68 -102.98 61.86
N ALA A 146 20.86 -102.49 62.27
CA ALA A 146 22.11 -103.26 62.21
C ALA A 146 22.06 -104.55 63.05
N THR A 147 21.53 -104.51 64.27
CA THR A 147 21.38 -105.72 65.11
C THR A 147 20.31 -106.67 64.58
N SER A 148 19.23 -106.17 63.98
CA SER A 148 18.24 -107.02 63.30
C SER A 148 18.81 -107.76 62.07
N ALA A 149 19.76 -107.14 61.35
CA ALA A 149 20.47 -107.77 60.25
C ALA A 149 21.45 -108.87 60.72
N ALA A 150 22.22 -108.61 61.78
CA ALA A 150 23.11 -109.61 62.38
C ALA A 150 22.34 -110.86 62.86
N LEU A 151 21.23 -110.65 63.59
CA LEU A 151 20.34 -111.72 64.06
C LEU A 151 19.58 -112.46 62.93
N ALA A 152 19.63 -111.98 61.69
CA ALA A 152 19.14 -112.70 60.52
C ALA A 152 20.20 -113.65 59.95
N CYS A 153 21.47 -113.27 59.96
CA CYS A 153 22.60 -114.11 59.53
C CYS A 153 22.79 -115.32 60.44
N GLU A 154 22.88 -115.11 61.76
CA GLU A 154 23.06 -116.20 62.75
C GLU A 154 21.97 -117.28 62.64
N LYS A 155 20.73 -116.88 62.33
CA LYS A 155 19.60 -117.81 62.15
C LYS A 155 19.69 -118.63 60.86
N ALA A 156 20.32 -118.09 59.81
CA ALA A 156 20.57 -118.84 58.58
C ALA A 156 21.67 -119.90 58.80
N GLU A 157 22.71 -119.57 59.58
CA GLU A 157 23.79 -120.49 59.93
C GLU A 157 23.28 -121.65 60.81
N ILE A 158 22.52 -121.35 61.87
CA ILE A 158 21.91 -122.37 62.74
C ILE A 158 20.96 -123.30 61.98
N ALA A 159 20.22 -122.78 60.97
CA ALA A 159 19.37 -123.62 60.13
C ALA A 159 20.17 -124.64 59.31
N ALA A 160 21.30 -124.23 58.72
CA ALA A 160 22.17 -125.10 57.94
C ALA A 160 22.86 -126.20 58.78
N GLU A 161 23.19 -125.93 60.04
CA GLU A 161 23.74 -126.96 60.94
C GLU A 161 22.69 -128.02 61.34
N LEU A 162 21.44 -127.61 61.55
CA LEU A 162 20.35 -128.51 61.92
C LEU A 162 19.93 -129.46 60.77
N GLU A 163 20.10 -129.04 59.52
CA GLU A 163 19.86 -129.91 58.37
C GLU A 163 20.94 -130.97 58.18
N ARG A 164 22.21 -130.69 58.57
CA ARG A 164 23.28 -131.69 58.58
C ARG A 164 23.06 -132.79 59.60
N LYS A 165 22.78 -132.47 60.86
CA LYS A 165 22.65 -133.48 61.92
C LYS A 165 21.51 -134.49 61.67
N ARG A 166 20.41 -134.05 61.06
CA ARG A 166 19.32 -134.95 60.65
C ARG A 166 19.76 -136.04 59.66
N GLN A 167 20.74 -135.76 58.81
CA GLN A 167 21.29 -136.73 57.86
C GLN A 167 22.26 -137.73 58.52
N GLU A 168 22.70 -137.47 59.75
CA GLU A 168 23.60 -138.34 60.52
C GLU A 168 22.81 -139.29 61.44
N ASP A 169 21.75 -138.80 62.11
CA ASP A 169 20.93 -139.60 63.03
C ASP A 169 20.11 -140.71 62.32
N GLU A 170 19.63 -140.46 61.09
CA GLU A 170 18.85 -141.44 60.30
C GLU A 170 19.66 -142.70 59.96
N ALA A 171 21.00 -142.65 59.99
CA ALA A 171 21.87 -143.79 59.73
C ALA A 171 22.04 -144.74 60.93
N MET A 172 21.76 -144.30 62.17
CA MET A 172 22.06 -145.07 63.38
C MET A 172 20.93 -146.04 63.78
N MET A 173 19.67 -145.65 63.55
CA MET A 173 18.49 -146.34 64.11
C MET A 173 18.13 -147.70 63.48
N LEU A 174 18.89 -148.16 62.48
CA LEU A 174 18.68 -149.44 61.80
C LEU A 174 19.43 -150.63 62.42
N ARG A 175 20.05 -150.49 63.61
CA ARG A 175 20.90 -151.53 64.22
C ARG A 175 20.49 -152.05 65.61
N MET A 176 19.48 -151.47 66.28
CA MET A 176 19.19 -151.73 67.70
C MET A 176 17.75 -152.22 67.94
N ARG A 177 17.37 -153.41 67.44
CA ARG A 177 15.97 -153.91 67.53
C ARG A 177 15.77 -155.42 67.80
N GLU A 178 16.80 -156.19 68.16
CA GLU A 178 16.71 -157.67 68.13
C GLU A 178 16.91 -158.43 69.47
N GLU A 179 17.17 -157.77 70.62
CA GLU A 179 17.81 -158.46 71.78
C GLU A 179 17.00 -158.72 73.08
N GLU A 180 15.77 -158.20 73.30
CA GLU A 180 15.16 -158.17 74.67
C GLU A 180 13.93 -159.09 74.98
N GLU A 181 13.65 -160.14 74.20
CA GLU A 181 12.51 -161.09 74.46
C GLU A 181 12.89 -162.31 75.35
N ALA A 182 13.60 -162.10 76.47
CA ALA A 182 14.09 -163.19 77.35
C ALA A 182 13.82 -163.00 78.87
N ARG A 183 12.64 -162.46 79.23
CA ARG A 183 12.05 -162.78 80.55
C ARG A 183 11.65 -164.27 80.58
N ARG A 184 11.27 -164.79 81.76
CA ARG A 184 9.87 -165.22 82.07
C ARG A 184 9.82 -166.09 83.34
N LEU A 185 10.09 -167.39 83.20
CA LEU A 185 9.18 -168.43 83.71
C LEU A 185 8.98 -168.55 85.24
N GLU A 186 9.99 -168.34 86.10
CA GLU A 186 9.86 -168.71 87.53
C GLU A 186 9.25 -167.64 88.44
N ILE A 187 9.34 -166.36 88.06
CA ILE A 187 8.71 -165.28 88.85
C ILE A 187 7.24 -165.11 88.46
N GLU A 188 6.73 -165.84 87.47
CA GLU A 188 5.44 -165.58 86.84
C GLU A 188 4.22 -165.97 87.68
N GLU A 189 4.27 -167.02 88.51
CA GLU A 189 3.09 -167.43 89.31
C GLU A 189 2.85 -166.49 90.50
N MET A 190 3.89 -166.19 91.27
CA MET A 190 3.81 -165.21 92.37
C MET A 190 3.75 -163.76 91.88
N ARG A 191 4.13 -163.50 90.62
CA ARG A 191 3.68 -162.29 89.92
C ARG A 191 2.19 -162.38 89.63
N ALA A 192 1.66 -163.40 88.96
CA ALA A 192 0.29 -163.42 88.42
C ALA A 192 -0.78 -162.87 89.37
N LEU A 193 -0.80 -163.27 90.64
CA LEU A 193 -1.78 -162.77 91.63
C LEU A 193 -1.53 -161.32 92.09
N ARG A 194 -0.27 -160.91 92.30
CA ARG A 194 0.07 -159.51 92.62
C ARG A 194 -0.05 -158.60 91.40
N ALA A 195 0.35 -159.12 90.23
CA ALA A 195 0.28 -158.49 88.93
C ALA A 195 -1.16 -158.29 88.50
N ALA A 196 -2.10 -159.25 88.68
CA ALA A 196 -3.51 -159.02 88.39
C ALA A 196 -4.10 -157.84 89.18
N ARG A 197 -3.68 -157.69 90.45
CA ARG A 197 -4.09 -156.55 91.30
C ARG A 197 -3.38 -155.26 90.90
N ILE A 198 -2.08 -155.31 90.66
CA ILE A 198 -1.26 -154.18 90.18
C ILE A 198 -1.65 -153.75 88.76
N THR A 199 -2.13 -154.64 87.89
CA THR A 199 -2.65 -154.25 86.55
C THR A 199 -4.04 -153.66 86.67
N GLN A 200 -4.92 -154.14 87.55
CA GLN A 200 -6.19 -153.47 87.82
C GLN A 200 -5.97 -152.06 88.41
N GLU A 201 -5.09 -151.94 89.41
CA GLU A 201 -4.74 -150.66 90.04
C GLU A 201 -3.96 -149.74 89.07
N ALA A 202 -3.00 -150.24 88.31
CA ALA A 202 -2.25 -149.46 87.32
C ALA A 202 -3.05 -149.16 86.04
N GLU A 203 -4.01 -149.99 85.63
CA GLU A 203 -4.95 -149.64 84.57
C GLU A 203 -5.93 -148.57 85.04
N HIS A 204 -6.38 -148.63 86.30
CA HIS A 204 -7.23 -147.60 86.89
C HIS A 204 -6.48 -146.28 87.02
N MET A 205 -5.25 -146.30 87.55
CA MET A 205 -4.37 -145.13 87.59
C MET A 205 -4.02 -144.62 86.18
N LYS A 206 -3.69 -145.49 85.23
CA LYS A 206 -3.43 -145.10 83.83
C LYS A 206 -4.67 -144.53 83.14
N LYS A 207 -5.88 -145.00 83.46
CA LYS A 207 -7.15 -144.39 82.99
C LYS A 207 -7.32 -143.00 83.60
N LEU A 208 -7.17 -142.85 84.92
CA LEU A 208 -7.20 -141.54 85.60
C LEU A 208 -6.13 -140.57 85.07
N GLU A 209 -4.90 -141.01 84.86
CA GLU A 209 -3.81 -140.23 84.28
C GLU A 209 -4.13 -139.84 82.84
N GLN A 210 -4.64 -140.77 82.01
CA GLN A 210 -5.09 -140.46 80.66
C GLN A 210 -6.25 -139.47 80.64
N ASP A 211 -7.19 -139.56 81.57
CA ASP A 211 -8.36 -138.68 81.63
C ASP A 211 -8.02 -137.30 82.21
N LEU A 212 -7.10 -137.22 83.18
CA LEU A 212 -6.51 -135.97 83.66
C LEU A 212 -5.65 -135.30 82.58
N VAL A 213 -4.87 -136.06 81.81
CA VAL A 213 -4.08 -135.54 80.68
C VAL A 213 -4.99 -135.08 79.54
N LYS A 214 -6.07 -135.82 79.21
CA LYS A 214 -7.10 -135.34 78.27
C LYS A 214 -7.73 -134.04 78.77
N ALA A 215 -8.20 -133.99 80.01
CA ALA A 215 -8.81 -132.79 80.58
C ALA A 215 -7.85 -131.58 80.60
N ALA A 216 -6.56 -131.79 80.87
CA ALA A 216 -5.54 -130.75 80.81
C ALA A 216 -5.27 -130.28 79.36
N ILE A 217 -5.23 -131.20 78.39
CA ILE A 217 -5.10 -130.87 76.96
C ILE A 217 -6.35 -130.13 76.47
N GLU A 218 -7.54 -130.59 76.83
CA GLU A 218 -8.82 -129.97 76.47
C GLU A 218 -8.94 -128.56 77.08
N ALA A 219 -8.56 -128.38 78.35
CA ALA A 219 -8.50 -127.07 78.99
C ALA A 219 -7.50 -126.13 78.31
N ALA A 220 -6.27 -126.58 78.02
CA ALA A 220 -5.26 -125.78 77.33
C ALA A 220 -5.66 -125.44 75.88
N MET A 221 -6.34 -126.36 75.19
CA MET A 221 -6.88 -126.12 73.84
C MET A 221 -8.08 -125.17 73.87
N ALA A 222 -8.95 -125.25 74.88
CA ALA A 222 -10.06 -124.32 75.08
C ALA A 222 -9.55 -122.91 75.44
N GLU A 223 -8.56 -122.79 76.32
CA GLU A 223 -7.94 -121.49 76.64
C GLU A 223 -7.27 -120.90 75.38
N ARG A 224 -6.49 -121.70 74.64
CA ARG A 224 -5.86 -121.25 73.40
C ARG A 224 -6.89 -120.85 72.33
N ALA A 225 -8.02 -121.56 72.23
CA ALA A 225 -9.12 -121.19 71.34
C ALA A 225 -9.76 -119.87 71.77
N ALA A 226 -10.01 -119.65 73.06
CA ALA A 226 -10.53 -118.39 73.59
C ALA A 226 -9.56 -117.22 73.39
N GLN A 227 -8.24 -117.44 73.58
CA GLN A 227 -7.21 -116.44 73.28
C GLN A 227 -7.18 -116.08 71.78
N LEU A 228 -7.31 -117.06 70.88
CA LEU A 228 -7.39 -116.83 69.43
C LEU A 228 -8.66 -116.05 69.07
N GLN A 229 -9.83 -116.45 69.56
CA GLN A 229 -11.09 -115.73 69.35
C GLN A 229 -11.03 -114.29 69.88
N ALA A 230 -10.42 -114.06 71.04
CA ALA A 230 -10.24 -112.71 71.59
C ALA A 230 -9.28 -111.85 70.75
N MET A 231 -8.26 -112.45 70.12
CA MET A 231 -7.37 -111.76 69.19
C MET A 231 -8.04 -111.49 67.84
N GLU A 232 -8.89 -112.39 67.36
CA GLU A 232 -9.71 -112.20 66.15
C GLU A 232 -10.77 -111.12 66.36
N ALA A 233 -11.46 -111.11 67.51
CA ALA A 233 -12.40 -110.05 67.89
C ALA A 233 -11.73 -108.67 67.97
N LYS A 234 -10.52 -108.57 68.55
CA LYS A 234 -9.73 -107.33 68.56
C LYS A 234 -9.31 -106.89 67.15
N ARG A 235 -8.96 -107.83 66.27
CA ARG A 235 -8.63 -107.55 64.86
C ARG A 235 -9.84 -107.08 64.06
N THR A 236 -11.00 -107.71 64.22
CA THR A 236 -12.23 -107.29 63.51
C THR A 236 -12.74 -105.96 64.04
N GLN A 237 -12.69 -105.71 65.35
CA GLN A 237 -13.02 -104.40 65.93
C GLN A 237 -12.09 -103.30 65.39
N ALA A 238 -10.77 -103.49 65.45
CA ALA A 238 -9.81 -102.51 64.91
C ALA A 238 -10.01 -102.27 63.39
N ALA A 239 -10.40 -103.29 62.62
CA ALA A 239 -10.71 -103.16 61.21
C ALA A 239 -12.06 -102.45 60.94
N LEU A 240 -13.01 -102.49 61.88
CA LEU A 240 -14.23 -101.67 61.84
C LEU A 240 -13.93 -100.22 62.21
N ASP A 241 -13.18 -99.98 63.28
CA ASP A 241 -12.76 -98.64 63.73
C ASP A 241 -11.92 -97.93 62.65
N GLN A 242 -11.07 -98.66 61.94
CA GLN A 242 -10.33 -98.13 60.79
C GLN A 242 -11.25 -97.75 59.62
N LYS A 243 -12.31 -98.52 59.35
CA LYS A 243 -13.29 -98.20 58.30
C LYS A 243 -14.11 -96.97 58.65
N THR A 244 -14.68 -96.92 59.86
CA THR A 244 -15.50 -95.77 60.29
C THR A 244 -14.67 -94.48 60.35
N PHE A 245 -13.40 -94.54 60.79
CA PHE A 245 -12.48 -93.40 60.71
C PHE A 245 -12.21 -92.94 59.26
N LEU A 246 -12.00 -93.87 58.32
CA LEU A 246 -11.80 -93.55 56.91
C LEU A 246 -13.08 -92.98 56.25
N GLU A 247 -14.26 -93.45 56.64
CA GLU A 247 -15.55 -92.94 56.18
C GLU A 247 -15.83 -91.54 56.74
N GLN A 248 -15.64 -91.32 58.04
CA GLN A 248 -15.71 -89.98 58.66
C GLN A 248 -14.72 -89.01 58.02
N ARG A 249 -13.49 -89.45 57.73
CA ARG A 249 -12.49 -88.61 57.04
C ARG A 249 -12.86 -88.30 55.60
N ARG A 250 -13.52 -89.21 54.88
CA ARG A 250 -14.06 -88.94 53.53
C ARG A 250 -15.17 -87.90 53.58
N LEU A 251 -16.15 -88.08 54.46
CA LEU A 251 -17.26 -87.14 54.65
C LEU A 251 -16.76 -85.75 55.04
N ALA A 252 -15.80 -85.64 55.95
CA ALA A 252 -15.20 -84.36 56.32
C ALA A 252 -14.47 -83.66 55.15
N VAL A 253 -13.83 -84.41 54.25
CA VAL A 253 -13.20 -83.87 53.03
C VAL A 253 -14.25 -83.47 51.99
N GLU A 254 -15.36 -84.19 51.87
CA GLU A 254 -16.46 -83.83 50.99
C GLU A 254 -17.23 -82.59 51.49
N GLU A 255 -17.44 -82.46 52.81
CA GLU A 255 -17.99 -81.25 53.42
C GLU A 255 -17.08 -80.05 53.26
N ALA A 256 -15.76 -80.20 53.46
CA ALA A 256 -14.79 -79.13 53.23
C ALA A 256 -14.87 -78.61 51.78
N LYS A 257 -14.85 -79.52 50.80
CA LYS A 257 -14.99 -79.18 49.37
C LYS A 257 -16.32 -78.51 49.02
N ARG A 258 -17.42 -78.87 49.68
CA ARG A 258 -18.71 -78.17 49.48
C ARG A 258 -18.66 -76.75 50.02
N ARG A 259 -18.06 -76.53 51.19
CA ARG A 259 -17.88 -75.18 51.75
C ARG A 259 -16.94 -74.33 50.89
N GLU A 260 -15.83 -74.89 50.41
CA GLU A 260 -14.93 -74.27 49.44
C GLU A 260 -15.70 -73.84 48.17
N GLN A 261 -16.52 -74.73 47.59
CA GLN A 261 -17.37 -74.42 46.42
C GLN A 261 -18.46 -73.38 46.71
N GLU A 262 -19.07 -73.39 47.90
CA GLU A 262 -20.05 -72.39 48.32
C GLU A 262 -19.41 -71.01 48.51
N GLU A 263 -18.19 -70.95 49.06
CA GLU A 263 -17.39 -69.74 49.18
C GLU A 263 -16.92 -69.21 47.81
N GLU A 264 -16.41 -70.07 46.91
CA GLU A 264 -16.10 -69.73 45.52
C GLU A 264 -17.32 -69.15 44.78
N LEU A 265 -18.51 -69.75 44.96
CA LEU A 265 -19.76 -69.26 44.37
C LEU A 265 -20.24 -67.93 44.98
N LEU A 266 -19.87 -67.61 46.22
CA LEU A 266 -20.14 -66.31 46.85
C LEU A 266 -19.16 -65.24 46.36
N ILE A 267 -17.87 -65.57 46.23
CA ILE A 267 -16.83 -64.72 45.64
C ILE A 267 -17.21 -64.36 44.20
N ALA A 268 -17.50 -65.36 43.36
CA ALA A 268 -17.86 -65.13 41.95
C ALA A 268 -19.16 -64.32 41.76
N LYS A 269 -20.09 -64.34 42.71
CA LYS A 269 -21.27 -63.44 42.72
C LYS A 269 -20.86 -62.01 43.04
N TYR A 270 -20.03 -61.83 44.08
CA TYR A 270 -19.55 -60.51 44.50
C TYR A 270 -18.66 -59.84 43.44
N GLU A 271 -17.82 -60.61 42.75
CA GLU A 271 -17.01 -60.13 41.63
C GLU A 271 -17.88 -59.62 40.48
N ARG A 272 -18.89 -60.40 40.04
CA ARG A 272 -19.87 -59.97 39.02
C ARG A 272 -20.63 -58.71 39.43
N GLU A 273 -21.02 -58.58 40.70
CA GLU A 273 -21.62 -57.34 41.21
C GLU A 273 -20.67 -56.14 41.09
N GLN A 274 -19.36 -56.33 41.32
CA GLN A 274 -18.38 -55.25 41.16
C GLN A 274 -18.10 -54.93 39.69
N GLU A 275 -18.00 -55.94 38.81
CA GLU A 275 -17.93 -55.76 37.36
C GLU A 275 -19.14 -54.95 36.85
N GLU A 276 -20.35 -55.31 37.26
CA GLU A 276 -21.56 -54.55 36.94
C GLU A 276 -21.50 -53.11 37.47
N ARG A 277 -21.04 -52.89 38.70
CA ARG A 277 -20.88 -51.53 39.27
C ARG A 277 -19.85 -50.70 38.51
N VAL A 278 -18.77 -51.32 38.01
CA VAL A 278 -17.76 -50.68 37.15
C VAL A 278 -18.35 -50.38 35.77
N ALA A 279 -18.95 -51.36 35.10
CA ALA A 279 -19.56 -51.18 33.78
C ALA A 279 -20.68 -50.11 33.78
N ARG A 280 -21.51 -50.07 34.83
CA ARG A 280 -22.51 -49.01 35.04
C ARG A 280 -21.83 -47.64 35.15
N ARG A 281 -20.77 -47.50 35.98
CA ARG A 281 -19.99 -46.25 36.09
C ARG A 281 -19.32 -45.85 34.78
N GLU A 282 -18.81 -46.79 34.00
CA GLU A 282 -18.22 -46.52 32.68
C GLU A 282 -19.26 -46.10 31.65
N SER A 283 -20.45 -46.72 31.63
CA SER A 283 -21.52 -46.29 30.72
C SER A 283 -22.01 -44.86 31.02
N LEU A 284 -22.03 -44.46 32.30
CA LEU A 284 -22.30 -43.08 32.71
C LEU A 284 -21.18 -42.11 32.29
N LYS A 285 -19.90 -42.50 32.46
CA LYS A 285 -18.75 -41.71 31.97
C LYS A 285 -18.78 -41.55 30.45
N LYS A 286 -19.14 -42.60 29.70
CA LYS A 286 -19.26 -42.57 28.24
C LYS A 286 -20.36 -41.60 27.82
N ARG A 287 -21.58 -41.72 28.37
CA ARG A 287 -22.68 -40.75 28.13
C ARG A 287 -22.27 -39.30 28.43
N GLN A 288 -21.57 -39.06 29.55
CA GLN A 288 -21.06 -37.72 29.89
C GLN A 288 -19.96 -37.21 28.95
N ALA A 289 -19.22 -38.09 28.26
CA ALA A 289 -18.30 -37.72 27.20
C ALA A 289 -19.07 -37.45 25.89
N ASP A 290 -20.01 -38.32 25.52
CA ASP A 290 -20.87 -38.16 24.33
C ASP A 290 -21.65 -36.83 24.39
N GLU A 291 -22.22 -36.49 25.55
CA GLU A 291 -22.89 -35.21 25.84
C GLU A 291 -21.95 -34.00 25.68
N ARG A 292 -20.70 -34.11 26.14
CA ARG A 292 -19.68 -33.05 25.98
C ARG A 292 -19.27 -32.90 24.52
N ASP A 293 -19.08 -33.99 23.80
CA ASP A 293 -18.70 -33.97 22.39
C ASP A 293 -19.82 -33.41 21.51
N LEU A 294 -21.09 -33.65 21.86
CA LEU A 294 -22.24 -33.00 21.22
C LEU A 294 -22.26 -31.49 21.49
N LEU A 295 -22.02 -31.05 22.73
CA LEU A 295 -21.92 -29.62 23.07
C LEU A 295 -20.74 -28.93 22.37
N LEU A 296 -19.58 -29.60 22.26
CA LEU A 296 -18.40 -29.10 21.55
C LEU A 296 -18.66 -28.99 20.04
N LYS A 297 -19.35 -29.96 19.43
CA LYS A 297 -19.77 -29.90 18.02
C LYS A 297 -20.73 -28.74 17.77
N ALA A 298 -21.76 -28.58 18.59
CA ALA A 298 -22.71 -27.47 18.50
C ALA A 298 -22.01 -26.10 18.64
N LEU A 299 -21.05 -25.98 19.55
CA LEU A 299 -20.26 -24.76 19.74
C LEU A 299 -19.32 -24.48 18.56
N ALA A 300 -18.72 -25.52 17.96
CA ALA A 300 -17.93 -25.39 16.73
C ALA A 300 -18.78 -24.97 15.52
N GLU A 301 -19.98 -25.53 15.37
CA GLU A 301 -20.95 -25.12 14.35
C GLU A 301 -21.41 -23.66 14.54
N GLU A 302 -21.65 -23.23 15.80
CA GLU A 302 -21.95 -21.84 16.12
C GLU A 302 -20.79 -20.89 15.77
N LEU A 303 -19.54 -21.28 16.01
CA LEU A 303 -18.36 -20.50 15.63
C LEU A 303 -18.22 -20.40 14.11
N ALA A 304 -18.29 -21.52 13.40
CA ALA A 304 -18.26 -21.54 11.93
C ALA A 304 -19.41 -20.72 11.31
N GLN A 305 -20.60 -20.70 11.93
CA GLN A 305 -21.69 -19.81 11.52
C GLN A 305 -21.40 -18.33 11.79
N LYS A 306 -20.71 -17.98 12.88
CA LYS A 306 -20.32 -16.60 13.20
C LYS A 306 -19.20 -16.12 12.27
N GLU A 307 -18.26 -16.98 11.91
CA GLU A 307 -17.19 -16.73 10.94
C GLU A 307 -17.77 -16.50 9.54
N ARG A 308 -18.62 -17.41 9.03
CA ARG A 308 -19.36 -17.22 7.77
C ARG A 308 -20.24 -15.96 7.72
N ARG A 309 -20.69 -15.45 8.87
CA ARG A 309 -21.39 -14.16 8.95
C ARG A 309 -20.44 -12.96 8.92
N ARG A 310 -19.22 -13.09 9.47
CA ARG A 310 -18.16 -12.07 9.36
C ARG A 310 -17.65 -11.98 7.93
N GLU A 311 -17.28 -13.12 7.33
CA GLU A 311 -16.84 -13.23 5.94
C GLU A 311 -17.81 -12.50 5.01
N ARG A 312 -19.11 -12.81 5.09
CA ARG A 312 -20.15 -12.12 4.30
C ARG A 312 -20.29 -10.62 4.57
N LEU A 313 -20.07 -10.16 5.80
CA LEU A 313 -20.08 -8.73 6.13
C LEU A 313 -18.82 -8.02 5.60
N GLU A 314 -17.69 -8.73 5.52
CA GLU A 314 -16.45 -8.24 4.95
C GLU A 314 -16.50 -8.23 3.41
N GLU A 315 -17.04 -9.28 2.78
CA GLU A 315 -17.41 -9.32 1.35
C GLU A 315 -18.32 -8.13 0.99
N LEU A 316 -19.41 -7.92 1.73
CA LEU A 316 -20.32 -6.80 1.52
C LEU A 316 -19.63 -5.44 1.73
N ARG A 317 -18.72 -5.32 2.70
CA ARG A 317 -17.93 -4.11 2.94
C ARG A 317 -16.96 -3.81 1.79
N ILE A 318 -16.32 -4.84 1.24
CA ILE A 318 -15.42 -4.74 0.08
C ILE A 318 -16.22 -4.36 -1.16
N ALA A 319 -17.36 -5.01 -1.42
CA ALA A 319 -18.24 -4.69 -2.54
C ALA A 319 -18.79 -3.25 -2.45
N LEU A 320 -19.19 -2.80 -1.26
CA LEU A 320 -19.64 -1.42 -1.03
C LEU A 320 -18.50 -0.41 -1.27
N ALA A 321 -17.28 -0.72 -0.82
CA ALA A 321 -16.10 0.12 -1.05
C ALA A 321 -15.75 0.22 -2.55
N ALA A 322 -15.75 -0.90 -3.26
CA ALA A 322 -15.53 -0.95 -4.70
C ALA A 322 -16.58 -0.11 -5.46
N ALA A 323 -17.86 -0.25 -5.13
CA ALA A 323 -18.93 0.55 -5.73
C ALA A 323 -18.76 2.07 -5.46
N TYR A 324 -18.26 2.47 -4.29
CA TYR A 324 -17.92 3.87 -4.01
C TYR A 324 -16.68 4.34 -4.78
N GLU A 325 -15.69 3.49 -5.05
CA GLU A 325 -14.55 3.82 -5.89
C GLU A 325 -14.94 3.95 -7.37
N GLU A 326 -15.83 3.07 -7.87
CA GLU A 326 -16.41 3.17 -9.22
C GLU A 326 -17.24 4.45 -9.38
N GLN A 327 -18.11 4.79 -8.43
CA GLN A 327 -18.85 6.06 -8.45
C GLN A 327 -17.90 7.28 -8.45
N LYS A 328 -16.81 7.25 -7.68
CA LYS A 328 -15.82 8.33 -7.70
C LYS A 328 -15.06 8.42 -9.02
N ARG A 329 -14.78 7.29 -9.68
CA ARG A 329 -14.16 7.29 -11.02
C ARG A 329 -15.10 7.90 -12.05
N LEU A 330 -16.36 7.47 -12.08
CA LEU A 330 -17.37 8.04 -12.98
C LEU A 330 -17.54 9.56 -12.74
N GLN A 331 -17.60 10.01 -11.49
CA GLN A 331 -17.66 11.45 -11.17
C GLN A 331 -16.40 12.21 -11.62
N ALA A 332 -15.21 11.63 -11.48
CA ALA A 332 -13.97 12.23 -11.95
C ALA A 332 -13.89 12.27 -13.49
N GLU A 333 -14.41 11.25 -14.17
CA GLU A 333 -14.52 11.19 -15.63
C GLU A 333 -15.53 12.22 -16.16
N GLU A 334 -16.71 12.32 -15.55
CA GLU A 334 -17.71 13.37 -15.82
C GLU A 334 -17.15 14.78 -15.59
N GLU A 335 -16.46 15.00 -14.47
CA GLU A 335 -15.77 16.27 -14.20
C GLU A 335 -14.73 16.61 -15.26
N ASP A 336 -13.92 15.63 -15.68
CA ASP A 336 -12.87 15.84 -16.68
C ASP A 336 -13.43 15.99 -18.09
N GLU A 337 -14.58 15.38 -18.41
CA GLU A 337 -15.35 15.71 -19.62
C GLU A 337 -15.88 17.14 -19.56
N LEU A 338 -16.45 17.58 -18.43
CA LEU A 338 -16.91 18.97 -18.24
C LEU A 338 -15.75 19.97 -18.34
N LYS A 339 -14.57 19.66 -17.81
CA LYS A 339 -13.34 20.46 -17.98
C LYS A 339 -12.93 20.52 -19.46
N LYS A 340 -12.90 19.38 -20.18
CA LYS A 340 -12.61 19.32 -21.63
C LYS A 340 -13.63 20.09 -22.46
N GLN A 341 -14.91 20.09 -22.08
CA GLN A 341 -15.97 20.85 -22.73
C GLN A 341 -15.80 22.36 -22.51
N LYS A 342 -15.50 22.80 -21.28
CA LYS A 342 -15.18 24.22 -20.98
C LYS A 342 -13.97 24.70 -21.77
N VAL A 343 -12.86 23.98 -21.75
CA VAL A 343 -11.65 24.32 -22.53
C VAL A 343 -11.94 24.39 -24.03
N ARG A 344 -12.82 23.53 -24.57
CA ARG A 344 -13.27 23.63 -25.98
C ARG A 344 -14.12 24.88 -26.24
N GLN A 345 -14.99 25.27 -25.31
CA GLN A 345 -15.81 26.49 -25.41
C GLN A 345 -14.94 27.76 -25.29
N GLU A 346 -14.01 27.79 -24.35
CA GLU A 346 -13.02 28.86 -24.15
C GLU A 346 -12.13 29.02 -25.39
N LEU A 347 -11.63 27.91 -25.97
CA LEU A 347 -10.86 27.94 -27.22
C LEU A 347 -11.70 28.48 -28.41
N GLN A 348 -12.98 28.09 -28.50
CA GLN A 348 -13.89 28.59 -29.53
C GLN A 348 -14.25 30.08 -29.35
N ALA A 349 -14.36 30.54 -28.11
CA ALA A 349 -14.56 31.96 -27.79
C ALA A 349 -13.33 32.78 -28.17
N ALA A 350 -12.14 32.39 -27.68
CA ALA A 350 -10.88 33.05 -28.01
C ALA A 350 -10.58 33.06 -29.53
N PHE A 351 -10.98 32.01 -30.26
CA PHE A 351 -10.84 31.98 -31.72
C PHE A 351 -11.78 32.96 -32.44
N LYS A 352 -13.01 33.16 -31.93
CA LYS A 352 -13.93 34.20 -32.42
C LYS A 352 -13.43 35.59 -32.09
N GLU A 353 -13.03 35.84 -30.84
CA GLU A 353 -12.42 37.12 -30.42
C GLU A 353 -11.19 37.46 -31.26
N ALA A 354 -10.34 36.48 -31.59
CA ALA A 354 -9.19 36.67 -32.48
C ALA A 354 -9.59 36.95 -33.93
N GLN A 355 -10.69 36.38 -34.44
CA GLN A 355 -11.24 36.71 -35.76
C GLN A 355 -11.86 38.11 -35.79
N GLU A 356 -12.64 38.47 -34.76
CA GLU A 356 -13.28 39.78 -34.63
C GLU A 356 -12.25 40.90 -34.45
N ALA A 357 -11.24 40.71 -33.58
CA ALA A 357 -10.13 41.64 -33.42
C ALA A 357 -9.28 41.78 -34.70
N ARG A 358 -9.15 40.72 -35.52
CA ARG A 358 -8.48 40.80 -36.81
C ARG A 358 -9.32 41.55 -37.85
N ALA A 359 -10.63 41.31 -37.90
CA ALA A 359 -11.55 42.01 -38.80
C ALA A 359 -11.67 43.50 -38.46
N LEU A 360 -11.62 43.87 -37.17
CA LEU A 360 -11.56 45.26 -36.72
C LEU A 360 -10.27 45.95 -37.19
N ARG A 361 -9.10 45.34 -36.97
CA ARG A 361 -7.82 45.87 -37.47
C ARG A 361 -7.79 46.02 -38.99
N GLU A 362 -8.29 45.03 -39.73
CA GLU A 362 -8.35 45.10 -41.19
C GLU A 362 -9.34 46.20 -41.67
N ALA A 363 -10.39 46.50 -40.91
CA ALA A 363 -11.28 47.65 -41.17
C ALA A 363 -10.60 48.99 -40.84
N GLU A 364 -9.84 49.07 -39.75
CA GLU A 364 -9.03 50.24 -39.38
C GLU A 364 -7.92 50.53 -40.40
N GLU A 365 -7.21 49.51 -40.88
CA GLU A 365 -6.19 49.59 -41.93
C GLU A 365 -6.81 50.08 -43.26
N ARG A 366 -7.96 49.53 -43.68
CA ARG A 366 -8.68 50.00 -44.87
C ARG A 366 -9.18 51.44 -44.74
N ALA A 367 -9.64 51.85 -43.56
CA ALA A 367 -10.05 53.23 -43.31
C ALA A 367 -8.85 54.20 -43.40
N GLN A 368 -7.70 53.83 -42.85
CA GLN A 368 -6.46 54.59 -42.98
C GLN A 368 -5.97 54.66 -44.43
N GLU A 369 -6.06 53.57 -45.20
CA GLU A 369 -5.80 53.58 -46.63
C GLU A 369 -6.74 54.52 -47.41
N GLU A 370 -8.03 54.54 -47.09
CA GLU A 370 -8.99 55.46 -47.72
C GLU A 370 -8.69 56.92 -47.38
N GLU A 371 -8.37 57.24 -46.12
CA GLU A 371 -7.93 58.58 -45.75
C GLU A 371 -6.65 58.98 -46.49
N TYR A 372 -5.67 58.09 -46.59
CA TYR A 372 -4.41 58.36 -47.29
C TYR A 372 -4.64 58.61 -48.78
N LYS A 373 -5.49 57.81 -49.44
CA LYS A 373 -5.90 58.00 -50.84
C LYS A 373 -6.65 59.33 -51.04
N ARG A 374 -7.48 59.77 -50.09
CA ARG A 374 -8.15 61.08 -50.13
C ARG A 374 -7.13 62.23 -50.03
N ARG A 375 -6.20 62.16 -49.06
CA ARG A 375 -5.14 63.18 -48.89
C ARG A 375 -4.25 63.28 -50.13
N GLN A 376 -3.84 62.16 -50.75
CA GLN A 376 -3.11 62.18 -52.02
C GLN A 376 -3.92 62.86 -53.14
N LEU A 377 -5.23 62.58 -53.27
CA LEU A 377 -6.07 63.24 -54.27
C LEU A 377 -6.27 64.74 -54.01
N GLU A 378 -6.23 65.18 -52.75
CA GLU A 378 -6.26 66.59 -52.36
C GLU A 378 -4.92 67.27 -52.65
N GLU A 379 -3.79 66.62 -52.36
CA GLU A 379 -2.44 67.09 -52.72
C GLU A 379 -2.26 67.22 -54.24
N TYR A 380 -2.71 66.23 -55.02
CA TYR A 380 -2.69 66.29 -56.50
C TYR A 380 -3.57 67.42 -57.06
N ARG A 381 -4.75 67.66 -56.48
CA ARG A 381 -5.60 68.80 -56.87
C ARG A 381 -4.92 70.12 -56.54
N HIS A 382 -4.29 70.24 -55.38
CA HIS A 382 -3.58 71.44 -54.98
C HIS A 382 -2.36 71.70 -55.87
N SER A 383 -1.62 70.67 -56.27
CA SER A 383 -0.51 70.82 -57.22
C SER A 383 -1.00 71.24 -58.62
N GLU A 384 -2.09 70.64 -59.12
CA GLU A 384 -2.72 71.09 -60.37
C GLU A 384 -3.19 72.55 -60.31
N GLU A 385 -3.75 73.00 -59.18
CA GLU A 385 -4.15 74.39 -58.98
C GLU A 385 -2.95 75.34 -58.97
N VAL A 386 -1.87 74.98 -58.26
CA VAL A 386 -0.61 75.73 -58.24
C VAL A 386 0.05 75.78 -59.62
N GLU A 387 0.05 74.69 -60.38
CA GLU A 387 0.52 74.68 -61.77
C GLU A 387 -0.34 75.60 -62.66
N ARG A 388 -1.67 75.49 -62.61
CA ARG A 388 -2.59 76.34 -63.38
C ARG A 388 -2.44 77.82 -63.04
N VAL A 389 -2.17 78.18 -61.77
CA VAL A 389 -1.90 79.55 -61.33
C VAL A 389 -0.54 80.04 -61.84
N ASN A 390 0.52 79.23 -61.72
CA ASN A 390 1.83 79.58 -62.26
C ASN A 390 1.82 79.72 -63.78
N ASP A 391 1.07 78.88 -64.49
CA ASP A 391 1.00 78.90 -65.95
C ASP A 391 0.17 80.11 -66.45
N ARG A 392 -0.90 80.51 -65.75
CA ARG A 392 -1.57 81.80 -65.95
C ARG A 392 -0.62 82.98 -65.72
N ARG A 393 0.05 83.01 -64.55
CA ARG A 393 1.01 84.06 -64.20
C ARG A 393 2.15 84.18 -65.21
N ARG A 394 2.63 83.05 -65.76
CA ARG A 394 3.65 83.00 -66.82
C ARG A 394 3.14 83.56 -68.15
N ARG A 395 1.89 83.25 -68.53
CA ARG A 395 1.24 83.85 -69.71
C ARG A 395 1.03 85.34 -69.54
N GLU A 396 0.57 85.79 -68.38
CA GLU A 396 0.40 87.20 -68.02
C GLU A 396 1.74 87.96 -68.08
N LEU A 397 2.82 87.39 -67.53
CA LEU A 397 4.17 87.96 -67.62
C LEU A 397 4.67 88.06 -69.07
N MET A 398 4.40 87.06 -69.91
CA MET A 398 4.77 87.08 -71.33
C MET A 398 3.93 88.08 -72.14
N VAL A 399 2.66 88.27 -71.80
CA VAL A 399 1.79 89.31 -72.39
C VAL A 399 2.23 90.71 -71.94
N ALA A 400 2.55 90.90 -70.65
CA ALA A 400 3.06 92.16 -70.13
C ALA A 400 4.41 92.53 -70.76
N PHE A 401 5.37 91.59 -70.80
CA PHE A 401 6.65 91.76 -71.49
C PHE A 401 6.45 92.02 -72.99
N GLY A 402 5.50 91.35 -73.64
CA GLY A 402 5.09 91.62 -75.02
C GLY A 402 4.57 93.05 -75.22
N GLN A 403 3.72 93.54 -74.32
CA GLN A 403 3.22 94.92 -74.34
C GLN A 403 4.32 95.95 -74.05
N GLU A 404 5.26 95.66 -73.14
CA GLU A 404 6.43 96.52 -72.88
C GLU A 404 7.36 96.57 -74.08
N MET A 405 7.64 95.43 -74.72
CA MET A 405 8.40 95.37 -75.98
C MET A 405 7.67 96.11 -77.12
N SER A 406 6.34 95.95 -77.26
CA SER A 406 5.54 96.74 -78.21
C SER A 406 5.66 98.23 -77.93
N ARG A 407 5.52 98.68 -76.68
CA ARG A 407 5.71 100.08 -76.29
C ARG A 407 7.12 100.58 -76.54
N GLN A 408 8.16 99.75 -76.36
CA GLN A 408 9.54 100.13 -76.69
C GLN A 408 9.77 100.23 -78.21
N ILE A 409 9.12 99.38 -79.01
CA ILE A 409 9.14 99.46 -80.48
C ILE A 409 8.36 100.68 -80.96
N GLU A 410 7.19 100.97 -80.39
CA GLU A 410 6.38 102.16 -80.66
C GLU A 410 7.10 103.43 -80.25
N ALA A 411 7.75 103.46 -79.08
CA ALA A 411 8.59 104.59 -78.65
C ALA A 411 9.82 104.77 -79.57
N ASN A 412 10.45 103.70 -80.05
CA ASN A 412 11.53 103.79 -81.04
C ASN A 412 11.03 104.26 -82.41
N ARG A 413 9.82 103.87 -82.83
CA ARG A 413 9.18 104.40 -84.05
C ARG A 413 8.85 105.87 -83.89
N ALA A 414 8.18 106.26 -82.82
CA ALA A 414 7.85 107.64 -82.51
C ALA A 414 9.11 108.52 -82.40
N ALA A 415 10.20 108.03 -81.79
CA ALA A 415 11.46 108.75 -81.73
C ALA A 415 12.14 108.89 -83.11
N ARG A 416 12.03 107.88 -83.99
CA ARG A 416 12.52 107.97 -85.38
C ARG A 416 11.65 108.89 -86.24
N GLU A 417 10.33 108.82 -86.09
CA GLU A 417 9.37 109.69 -86.76
C GLU A 417 9.53 111.14 -86.29
N GLN A 418 9.75 111.39 -84.99
CA GLN A 418 10.11 112.70 -84.46
C GLN A 418 11.45 113.18 -85.02
N ALA A 419 12.51 112.36 -85.01
CA ALA A 419 13.81 112.75 -85.58
C ALA A 419 13.75 113.01 -87.11
N GLU A 420 12.93 112.28 -87.86
CA GLU A 420 12.67 112.56 -89.28
C GLU A 420 11.81 113.82 -89.49
N VAL A 421 10.83 114.09 -88.63
CA VAL A 421 10.00 115.31 -88.67
C VAL A 421 10.82 116.53 -88.27
N GLU A 422 11.69 116.42 -87.27
CA GLU A 422 12.62 117.48 -86.85
C GLU A 422 13.63 117.78 -87.96
N ARG A 423 14.28 116.77 -88.55
CA ARG A 423 15.15 116.98 -89.73
C ARG A 423 14.42 117.64 -90.90
N ARG A 424 13.22 117.15 -91.26
CA ARG A 424 12.42 117.78 -92.33
C ARG A 424 11.97 119.21 -91.96
N ALA A 425 11.77 119.51 -90.68
CA ALA A 425 11.44 120.86 -90.22
C ALA A 425 12.67 121.80 -90.22
N GLU A 426 13.88 121.30 -89.98
CA GLU A 426 15.13 122.08 -90.11
C GLU A 426 15.46 122.33 -91.58
N GLU A 427 15.40 121.31 -92.43
CA GLU A 427 15.61 121.43 -93.89
C GLU A 427 14.59 122.39 -94.53
N GLN A 428 13.30 122.33 -94.14
CA GLN A 428 12.26 123.26 -94.61
C GLN A 428 12.34 124.67 -94.01
N ARG A 429 13.09 124.89 -92.91
CA ARG A 429 13.38 126.23 -92.40
C ARG A 429 14.52 126.89 -93.17
N ILE A 430 15.56 126.13 -93.52
CA ILE A 430 16.72 126.66 -94.25
C ILE A 430 16.35 127.00 -95.70
N MET A 431 15.55 126.17 -96.39
CA MET A 431 15.08 126.47 -97.75
C MET A 431 14.01 127.58 -97.85
N LYS A 432 13.57 128.18 -96.73
CA LYS A 432 12.61 129.31 -96.71
C LYS A 432 13.21 130.64 -96.28
N LEU A 433 14.54 130.75 -96.27
CA LEU A 433 15.28 132.00 -96.09
C LEU A 433 16.01 132.45 -97.38
N GLY A 434 15.55 131.97 -98.54
CA GLY A 434 16.12 132.26 -99.87
C GLY A 434 15.35 133.30 -100.70
N GLU A 435 14.39 134.00 -100.10
CA GLU A 435 13.56 135.04 -100.75
C GLU A 435 13.60 136.35 -99.94
N LEU A 436 14.81 136.81 -99.59
CA LEU A 436 15.07 138.14 -99.05
C LEU A 436 16.22 138.82 -99.80
N ASP A 437 15.89 139.99 -100.35
CA ASP A 437 16.77 141.13 -100.58
C ASP A 437 17.86 141.03 -101.65
N ASP A 438 17.50 140.46 -102.81
CA ASP A 438 17.97 141.03 -104.09
C ASP A 438 17.68 142.55 -104.19
N GLU A 439 16.69 143.06 -103.44
CA GLU A 439 16.47 144.50 -103.22
C GLU A 439 17.70 145.21 -102.62
N ALA A 440 18.45 144.57 -101.70
CA ALA A 440 19.68 145.14 -101.17
C ALA A 440 20.78 145.20 -102.24
N LEU A 441 20.88 144.17 -103.10
CA LEU A 441 21.78 144.19 -104.27
C LEU A 441 21.40 145.27 -105.30
N ALA A 442 20.11 145.58 -105.46
CA ALA A 442 19.65 146.66 -106.32
C ALA A 442 20.00 148.05 -105.75
N ILE A 443 19.77 148.28 -104.45
CA ILE A 443 20.09 149.55 -103.77
C ILE A 443 21.60 149.83 -103.81
N ILE A 444 22.43 148.82 -103.51
CA ILE A 444 23.90 148.96 -103.50
C ILE A 444 24.45 149.31 -104.90
N ARG A 445 23.82 148.81 -105.98
CA ARG A 445 24.20 149.19 -107.36
C ARG A 445 23.83 150.65 -107.66
N ALA A 446 22.64 151.10 -107.27
CA ALA A 446 22.20 152.48 -107.47
C ALA A 446 23.06 153.52 -106.72
N GLU A 447 23.50 153.23 -105.49
CA GLU A 447 24.45 154.11 -104.79
C GLU A 447 25.85 154.10 -105.43
N ARG A 448 26.33 152.94 -105.90
CA ARG A 448 27.61 152.85 -106.61
C ARG A 448 27.63 153.68 -107.90
N GLU A 449 26.59 153.58 -108.73
CA GLU A 449 26.46 154.38 -109.95
C GLU A 449 26.53 155.88 -109.69
N ARG A 450 25.92 156.34 -108.58
CA ARG A 450 26.00 157.74 -108.16
C ARG A 450 27.41 158.11 -107.70
N LEU A 451 28.03 157.32 -106.82
CA LEU A 451 29.37 157.61 -106.27
C LEU A 451 30.43 157.70 -107.37
N VAL A 452 30.36 156.85 -108.40
CA VAL A 452 31.27 156.91 -109.57
C VAL A 452 31.11 158.21 -110.35
N ARG A 453 29.88 158.72 -110.52
CA ARG A 453 29.64 160.02 -111.21
C ARG A 453 30.09 161.21 -110.38
N ASP A 454 29.76 161.24 -109.09
CA ASP A 454 30.04 162.39 -108.22
C ASP A 454 31.55 162.57 -107.96
N TYR A 455 32.34 161.49 -107.79
CA TYR A 455 33.74 161.58 -107.33
C TYR A 455 34.84 161.49 -108.40
N VAL A 456 34.64 160.81 -109.53
CA VAL A 456 35.76 160.56 -110.47
C VAL A 456 36.19 161.84 -111.21
N ALA A 457 35.31 162.83 -111.34
CA ALA A 457 35.62 164.11 -111.97
C ALA A 457 36.64 164.97 -111.19
N GLU A 458 36.66 164.92 -109.85
CA GLU A 458 37.52 165.77 -109.03
C GLU A 458 38.83 165.09 -108.56
N VAL A 459 38.89 163.76 -108.52
CA VAL A 459 39.98 163.00 -107.86
C VAL A 459 40.87 162.23 -108.85
N LEU A 460 40.75 162.51 -110.15
CA LEU A 460 41.38 161.72 -111.23
C LEU A 460 42.92 161.67 -111.19
N GLU A 461 43.61 162.74 -110.77
CA GLU A 461 45.09 162.78 -110.72
C GLU A 461 45.71 162.03 -109.52
N TYR A 462 44.90 161.46 -108.61
CA TYR A 462 45.38 160.77 -107.41
C TYR A 462 44.90 159.31 -107.26
N MET A 463 44.24 158.74 -108.27
CA MET A 463 43.54 157.46 -108.15
C MET A 463 44.35 156.26 -108.69
N PRO A 464 44.48 155.13 -107.95
CA PRO A 464 45.26 153.97 -108.40
C PRO A 464 44.53 153.10 -109.43
N VAL A 465 45.32 152.47 -110.31
CA VAL A 465 44.85 151.59 -111.40
C VAL A 465 44.17 150.34 -110.82
N GLY A 466 42.87 150.18 -111.10
CA GLY A 466 42.09 148.98 -110.76
C GLY A 466 40.78 149.21 -110.00
N ILE A 467 40.47 150.46 -109.59
CA ILE A 467 39.21 150.76 -108.85
C ILE A 467 37.96 150.72 -109.76
N LEU A 468 38.11 151.01 -111.05
CA LEU A 468 37.02 150.96 -112.03
C LEU A 468 36.94 149.57 -112.69
N THR A 469 35.77 148.95 -112.61
CA THR A 469 35.41 147.75 -113.39
C THR A 469 34.86 148.14 -114.76
N ASP A 470 34.73 147.17 -115.67
CA ASP A 470 34.38 147.45 -117.08
C ASP A 470 32.98 148.06 -117.30
N ASP A 471 32.05 147.84 -116.38
CA ASP A 471 30.75 148.50 -116.40
C ASP A 471 30.82 149.95 -115.87
N ASP A 472 31.69 150.26 -114.90
CA ASP A 472 31.84 151.63 -114.38
C ASP A 472 32.42 152.59 -115.44
N LEU A 473 33.30 152.08 -116.32
CA LEU A 473 33.96 152.86 -117.37
C LEU A 473 32.99 153.45 -118.41
N GLN A 474 31.79 152.89 -118.54
CA GLN A 474 30.77 153.31 -119.51
C GLN A 474 30.12 154.66 -119.15
N TYR A 475 30.28 155.13 -117.90
CA TYR A 475 29.71 156.38 -117.41
C TYR A 475 30.67 157.59 -117.46
N LEU A 476 31.91 157.40 -117.89
CA LEU A 476 32.95 158.43 -117.89
C LEU A 476 33.06 159.18 -119.23
N PRO A 477 33.37 160.49 -119.23
CA PRO A 477 33.63 161.26 -120.43
C PRO A 477 34.75 160.65 -121.29
N THR A 478 34.59 160.72 -122.62
CA THR A 478 35.43 160.04 -123.62
C THR A 478 36.92 160.34 -123.49
N GLU A 479 37.26 161.56 -123.06
CA GLU A 479 38.65 162.05 -122.89
C GLU A 479 39.43 161.25 -121.81
N VAL A 480 38.73 160.69 -120.81
CA VAL A 480 39.35 159.87 -119.75
C VAL A 480 39.61 158.44 -120.22
N GLN A 481 38.74 157.92 -121.10
CA GLN A 481 38.77 156.51 -121.51
C GLN A 481 40.04 156.13 -122.29
N ASP A 482 40.67 157.06 -123.01
CA ASP A 482 41.86 156.76 -123.81
C ASP A 482 43.16 156.71 -122.99
N ASN A 483 43.27 157.48 -121.91
CA ASN A 483 44.41 157.36 -120.97
C ASN A 483 44.43 155.99 -120.27
N ILE A 484 43.27 155.42 -119.94
CA ILE A 484 43.16 154.12 -119.25
C ILE A 484 43.53 152.95 -120.19
N LYS A 485 43.23 153.04 -121.49
CA LYS A 485 43.56 151.99 -122.47
C LYS A 485 45.07 151.74 -122.60
N GLY A 486 45.91 152.75 -122.38
CA GLY A 486 47.37 152.61 -122.43
C GLY A 486 47.97 151.76 -121.30
N LEU A 487 47.25 151.56 -120.20
CA LEU A 487 47.72 150.81 -119.02
C LEU A 487 47.27 149.34 -118.99
N ARG A 488 46.34 148.93 -119.86
CA ARG A 488 45.82 147.56 -119.93
C ARG A 488 46.67 146.68 -120.85
N LEU A 489 47.77 146.17 -120.32
CA LEU A 489 48.65 145.19 -120.96
C LEU A 489 49.16 144.14 -119.95
N ASN A 490 48.72 142.88 -119.93
CA ASN A 490 47.45 142.26 -120.34
C ASN A 490 47.37 140.91 -119.60
N LYS A 491 46.43 140.71 -118.64
CA LYS A 491 46.37 139.51 -117.75
C LYS A 491 44.94 139.23 -117.22
N GLU A 492 44.51 137.96 -117.22
CA GLU A 492 43.13 137.49 -116.90
C GLU A 492 43.03 135.98 -116.45
N PHE A 493 42.00 135.61 -115.65
CA PHE A 493 41.29 134.30 -115.38
C PHE A 493 41.77 133.11 -114.46
N ASN A 494 40.84 132.18 -114.09
CA ASN A 494 40.68 131.54 -112.75
C ASN A 494 39.90 130.16 -112.61
N ASP A 495 40.26 129.34 -111.59
CA ASP A 495 39.49 128.51 -110.54
C ASP A 495 38.58 127.21 -110.74
N LEU A 496 38.58 126.23 -109.72
CA LEU A 496 37.72 124.97 -109.32
C LEU A 496 38.31 123.47 -109.40
N GLY A 497 37.92 122.26 -108.80
CA GLY A 497 37.03 121.61 -107.72
C GLY A 497 36.99 119.98 -107.62
N VAL A 498 36.67 119.22 -106.48
CA VAL A 498 36.80 117.69 -106.16
C VAL A 498 35.86 117.11 -104.95
N GLN A 499 35.54 115.85 -104.39
CA GLN A 499 35.84 114.31 -104.27
C GLN A 499 34.57 113.32 -104.02
N GLU A 500 34.33 112.14 -103.30
CA GLU A 500 34.88 111.13 -102.25
C GLU A 500 34.04 109.73 -102.03
N GLN A 501 34.43 108.60 -101.29
CA GLN A 501 33.60 107.34 -100.86
C GLN A 501 34.18 106.08 -99.98
N ALA A 502 33.38 105.01 -99.53
CA ALA A 502 33.69 103.81 -98.58
C ALA A 502 32.94 102.39 -98.85
N SER A 503 32.79 101.20 -98.10
CA SER A 503 33.00 100.51 -96.72
C SER A 503 32.89 98.88 -96.62
N GLU A 504 32.57 98.19 -95.44
CA GLU A 504 32.13 96.72 -95.09
C GLU A 504 33.12 95.49 -94.72
N LEU A 505 32.94 94.21 -94.14
CA LEU A 505 32.11 93.26 -93.20
C LEU A 505 32.82 91.79 -93.05
N THR A 506 32.56 90.57 -92.39
CA THR A 506 31.96 89.76 -91.18
C THR A 506 32.35 88.18 -91.25
N SER A 507 32.10 87.04 -90.49
CA SER A 507 31.74 86.45 -89.09
C SER A 507 31.80 84.82 -88.95
N GLY A 508 31.66 84.06 -87.79
CA GLY A 508 31.58 82.51 -87.66
C GLY A 508 31.64 81.68 -86.26
N LEU A 509 31.36 80.31 -86.12
CA LEU A 509 31.40 79.40 -84.85
C LEU A 509 31.19 77.78 -84.94
N ALA A 510 31.47 76.87 -83.91
CA ALA A 510 31.23 75.33 -83.85
C ALA A 510 31.37 74.45 -82.46
N PRO A 511 30.95 73.12 -82.28
CA PRO A 511 30.85 72.30 -80.96
C PRO A 511 31.26 70.69 -80.83
N PRO A 512 30.62 69.63 -80.13
CA PRO A 512 31.26 68.51 -79.26
C PRO A 512 30.83 66.93 -79.32
N THR A 513 31.15 65.96 -78.35
CA THR A 513 31.01 64.41 -78.42
C THR A 513 30.58 63.47 -77.19
N ARG A 514 30.53 62.10 -77.36
CA ARG A 514 29.67 61.06 -76.65
C ARG A 514 30.29 60.01 -75.68
N ASP A 515 31.50 59.48 -75.86
CA ASP A 515 31.97 58.19 -75.25
C ASP A 515 32.12 58.16 -73.71
N LYS A 516 31.98 59.31 -73.05
CA LYS A 516 32.07 59.46 -71.59
C LYS A 516 30.86 58.88 -70.85
N ILE A 517 29.76 58.58 -71.54
CA ILE A 517 28.51 58.09 -70.95
C ILE A 517 28.63 56.61 -70.58
N ASP A 518 28.97 55.75 -71.55
CA ASP A 518 29.13 54.30 -71.41
C ASP A 518 30.14 53.91 -70.31
N ALA A 519 31.16 54.74 -70.08
CA ALA A 519 32.16 54.56 -69.02
C ALA A 519 31.60 54.78 -67.60
N ILE A 520 30.55 55.58 -67.45
CA ILE A 520 29.89 55.84 -66.16
C ILE A 520 28.95 54.68 -65.81
N GLU A 521 28.19 54.16 -66.78
CA GLU A 521 27.22 53.07 -66.55
C GLU A 521 27.87 51.79 -66.05
N ARG A 522 29.00 51.37 -66.67
CA ARG A 522 29.76 50.18 -66.23
C ARG A 522 30.24 50.32 -64.78
N ARG A 523 30.72 51.50 -64.40
CA ARG A 523 31.20 51.80 -63.04
C ARG A 523 30.08 51.76 -61.99
N GLN A 524 28.83 52.04 -62.37
CA GLN A 524 27.68 51.87 -61.48
C GLN A 524 27.27 50.40 -61.30
N ALA A 525 27.46 49.54 -62.31
CA ALA A 525 27.18 48.11 -62.21
C ALA A 525 28.13 47.40 -61.23
N GLU A 526 29.44 47.69 -61.31
CA GLU A 526 30.44 47.14 -60.38
C GLU A 526 30.18 47.54 -58.92
N LEU A 527 29.74 48.77 -58.67
CA LEU A 527 29.41 49.25 -57.33
C LEU A 527 28.16 48.56 -56.75
N LYS A 528 27.18 48.20 -57.58
CA LYS A 528 25.97 47.48 -57.14
C LYS A 528 26.26 46.03 -56.71
N GLN A 529 27.23 45.36 -57.32
CA GLN A 529 27.64 44.00 -56.92
C GLN A 529 28.49 43.95 -55.64
N ARG A 530 29.13 45.06 -55.24
CA ARG A 530 30.04 45.10 -54.07
C ARG A 530 29.35 45.29 -52.72
N PHE A 531 28.04 45.49 -52.68
CA PHE A 531 27.29 45.82 -51.45
C PHE A 531 26.05 44.93 -51.19
N THR A 532 25.97 43.74 -51.81
CA THR A 532 24.97 42.71 -51.48
C THR A 532 25.59 41.61 -50.62
N SER A 533 25.24 41.52 -49.33
CA SER A 533 25.68 40.46 -48.43
C SER A 533 24.90 39.15 -48.67
N PRO A 534 25.55 37.96 -48.67
CA PRO A 534 24.89 36.66 -48.84
C PRO A 534 24.36 36.10 -47.51
N PHE A 535 23.77 36.96 -46.67
CA PHE A 535 23.11 36.63 -45.41
C PHE A 535 22.16 37.80 -45.06
N PRO A 536 20.91 37.55 -44.63
CA PRO A 536 20.13 38.51 -43.83
C PRO A 536 20.57 38.50 -42.34
N TRP A 537 21.90 38.49 -42.12
CA TRP A 537 22.60 38.34 -40.83
C TRP A 537 23.89 39.16 -40.89
#